data_AF-A0A8H7YP15-F1
#
_entry.id   AF-A0A8H7YP15-F1
#
_cell.length_a   1.000
_cell.length_b   1.000
_cell.length_c   1.000
_cell.angle_alpha   90.00
_cell.angle_beta   90.00
_cell.angle_gamma   90.00
#
_symmetry.space_group_name_H-M   'P 1'
#
loop_
_entity.id
_entity.type
_entity.pdbx_description
1 polymer ?
#
loop_
_entity_poly.entity_id
_entity_poly.type
_entity_poly.pdbx_seq_one_letter_code
_entity_poly.pdbx_strand_id
1 'polypeptide(L)'
;MPVPPPHQQQQQQQQQDDKRQAAREVVDILHEISTILNTHLDRTELSLCVSLIENGVNPEALAAVIKELRREAATAIATTTSSAAADAASAAVE
;
A
#
# COMPACT_ATOMS: atom_id res chain seq x y z
N MET A 1 10.77 35.22 -17.23
CA MET A 1 11.77 34.18 -16.88
C MET A 1 12.41 33.71 -18.17
N PRO A 2 13.75 33.69 -18.30
CA PRO A 2 14.39 33.15 -19.49
C PRO A 2 14.09 31.65 -19.60
N VAL A 3 13.54 31.24 -20.74
CA VAL A 3 13.32 29.82 -21.06
C VAL A 3 14.69 29.15 -21.25
N PRO A 4 14.96 28.03 -20.56
CA PRO A 4 16.22 27.32 -20.72
C PRO A 4 16.36 26.85 -22.18
N PRO A 5 17.58 26.88 -22.74
CA PRO A 5 17.81 26.48 -24.13
C PRO A 5 17.39 25.02 -24.37
N PRO A 6 16.99 24.65 -25.60
CA PRO A 6 16.31 23.38 -25.89
C PRO A 6 17.12 22.12 -25.48
N HIS A 7 18.46 22.19 -25.52
CA HIS A 7 19.33 21.12 -25.04
C HIS A 7 19.28 20.94 -23.51
N GLN A 8 19.09 22.03 -22.74
CA GLN A 8 18.88 21.94 -21.30
C GLN A 8 17.48 21.41 -20.95
N GLN A 9 16.45 21.73 -21.74
CA GLN A 9 15.11 21.17 -21.56
C GLN A 9 15.11 19.66 -21.79
N GLN A 10 15.76 19.19 -22.87
CA GLN A 10 15.91 17.76 -23.15
C GLN A 10 16.65 17.01 -22.04
N GLN A 11 17.73 17.59 -21.50
CA GLN A 11 18.47 16.98 -20.38
C GLN A 11 17.65 16.91 -19.08
N GLN A 12 16.89 17.95 -18.76
CA GLN A 12 16.02 17.95 -17.57
C GLN A 12 14.91 16.90 -17.68
N GLN A 13 14.36 16.71 -18.89
CA GLN A 13 13.29 15.75 -19.13
C GLN A 13 13.82 14.32 -19.03
N GLN A 14 14.97 14.01 -19.65
CA GLN A 14 15.65 12.72 -19.47
C GLN A 14 15.95 12.39 -18.01
N GLN A 15 16.49 13.34 -17.25
CA GLN A 15 16.76 13.12 -15.82
C GLN A 15 15.49 12.86 -15.00
N GLN A 16 14.36 13.47 -15.35
CA GLN A 16 13.08 13.20 -14.69
C GLN A 16 12.56 11.79 -15.03
N ASP A 17 12.72 11.37 -16.29
CA ASP A 17 12.33 10.03 -16.73
C ASP A 17 13.18 8.94 -16.05
N ASP A 18 14.49 9.15 -15.95
CA ASP A 18 15.42 8.25 -15.24
C ASP A 18 15.03 8.10 -13.76
N LYS A 19 14.71 9.21 -13.08
CA LYS A 19 14.26 9.20 -11.68
C LYS A 19 12.93 8.46 -11.52
N ARG A 20 11.99 8.65 -12.44
CA ARG A 20 10.70 7.94 -12.43
C ARG A 20 10.88 6.45 -12.65
N GLN A 21 11.80 6.07 -13.53
CA GLN A 21 12.12 4.68 -13.78
C GLN A 21 12.77 4.02 -12.55
N ALA A 22 13.78 4.69 -11.96
CA ALA A 22 14.41 4.21 -10.73
C ALA A 22 13.40 4.04 -9.58
N ALA A 23 12.48 4.98 -9.40
CA ALA A 23 11.44 4.87 -8.37
C ALA A 23 10.53 3.65 -8.58
N ARG A 24 10.18 3.33 -9.83
CA ARG A 24 9.39 2.11 -10.15
C ARG A 24 10.15 0.84 -9.81
N GLU A 25 11.43 0.77 -10.20
CA GLU A 25 12.29 -0.38 -9.91
C GLU A 25 12.46 -0.60 -8.41
N VAL A 26 12.61 0.47 -7.62
CA VAL A 26 12.65 0.37 -6.15
C VAL A 26 11.36 -0.24 -5.61
N VAL A 27 10.19 0.21 -6.06
CA VAL A 27 8.90 -0.34 -5.61
C VAL A 27 8.74 -1.80 -6.06
N ASP A 28 9.21 -2.16 -7.24
CA ASP A 28 9.20 -3.55 -7.74
C ASP A 28 10.02 -4.46 -6.84
N ILE A 29 11.27 -4.07 -6.53
CA ILE A 29 12.18 -4.82 -5.65
C ILE A 29 11.57 -4.95 -4.25
N LEU A 30 11.04 -3.87 -3.69
CA LEU A 30 10.43 -3.89 -2.35
C LEU A 30 9.18 -4.79 -2.31
N HIS A 31 8.38 -4.82 -3.37
CA HIS A 31 7.22 -5.72 -3.47
C HIS A 31 7.65 -7.20 -3.58
N GLU A 32 8.73 -7.50 -4.30
CA GLU A 32 9.29 -8.85 -4.36
C GLU A 32 9.78 -9.31 -2.97
N ILE A 33 10.50 -8.44 -2.25
CA ILE A 33 10.92 -8.69 -0.86
C ILE A 33 9.70 -8.93 0.04
N SER A 34 8.67 -8.09 -0.05
CA SER A 34 7.41 -8.22 0.69
C SER A 34 6.74 -9.58 0.45
N THR A 35 6.76 -10.05 -0.80
CA THR A 35 6.19 -11.34 -1.21
C THR A 35 6.99 -12.50 -0.60
N ILE A 36 8.32 -12.46 -0.69
CA ILE A 36 9.20 -13.49 -0.10
C ILE A 36 8.99 -13.59 1.41
N LEU A 37 8.83 -12.45 2.08
CA LEU A 37 8.61 -12.37 3.53
C LEU A 37 7.15 -12.62 3.95
N ASN A 38 6.24 -12.87 3.00
CA ASN A 38 4.82 -13.08 3.23
C ASN A 38 4.17 -11.99 4.11
N THR A 39 4.52 -10.72 3.87
CA THR A 39 3.90 -9.61 4.63
C THR A 39 2.47 -9.31 4.15
N HIS A 40 2.11 -9.84 2.98
CA HIS A 40 0.83 -9.63 2.32
C HIS A 40 0.50 -8.14 2.09
N LEU A 41 1.50 -7.31 1.83
CA LEU A 41 1.29 -5.92 1.41
C LEU A 41 1.25 -5.85 -0.12
N ASP A 42 0.18 -5.26 -0.65
CA ASP A 42 0.10 -4.99 -2.09
C ASP A 42 0.99 -3.79 -2.49
N ARG A 43 1.13 -3.55 -3.80
CA ARG A 43 1.99 -2.45 -4.30
C ARG A 43 1.53 -1.07 -3.84
N THR A 44 0.23 -0.89 -3.62
CA THR A 44 -0.35 0.39 -3.24
C THR A 44 -0.11 0.66 -1.76
N GLU A 45 -0.40 -0.32 -0.90
CA GLU A 45 -0.10 -0.33 0.53
C GLU A 45 1.38 -0.12 0.79
N LEU A 46 2.25 -0.82 0.04
CA LEU A 46 3.70 -0.69 0.17
C LEU A 46 4.18 0.72 -0.21
N SER A 47 3.67 1.28 -1.31
CA SER A 47 3.97 2.66 -1.73
C SER A 47 3.53 3.69 -0.68
N LEU A 48 2.36 3.49 -0.06
CA LEU A 48 1.88 4.32 1.03
C LEU A 48 2.79 4.20 2.27
N CYS A 49 3.21 2.99 2.63
CA CYS A 49 4.13 2.76 3.74
C CYS A 49 5.46 3.49 3.51
N VAL A 50 6.04 3.39 2.31
CA VAL A 50 7.26 4.13 1.94
C VAL A 50 7.04 5.63 2.10
N SER A 51 5.94 6.16 1.57
CA SER A 51 5.62 7.59 1.69
C SER A 51 5.51 8.04 3.15
N LEU A 52 4.88 7.24 4.02
CA LEU A 52 4.76 7.55 5.44
C LEU A 52 6.13 7.54 6.14
N ILE A 53 6.98 6.56 5.83
CA ILE A 53 8.32 6.45 6.39
C ILE A 53 9.20 7.62 5.93
N GLU A 54 9.11 8.02 4.65
CA GLU A 54 9.81 9.20 4.11
C GLU A 54 9.35 10.51 4.79
N ASN A 55 8.11 10.56 5.27
CA ASN A 55 7.58 11.68 6.08
C ASN A 55 7.96 11.58 7.58
N GLY A 56 8.79 10.61 7.97
CA GLY A 56 9.32 10.47 9.33
C GLY A 56 8.51 9.58 10.26
N VAL A 57 7.53 8.82 9.75
CA VAL A 57 6.81 7.82 10.54
C VAL A 57 7.74 6.67 10.88
N ASN A 58 7.74 6.25 12.16
CA ASN A 58 8.51 5.10 12.61
C ASN A 58 7.95 3.79 11.99
N PRO A 59 8.81 2.95 11.35
CA PRO A 59 8.35 1.75 10.65
C PRO A 59 7.83 0.66 11.59
N GLU A 60 8.40 0.53 12.80
CA GLU A 60 7.92 -0.44 13.79
C GLU A 60 6.51 -0.11 14.29
N ALA A 61 6.23 1.17 14.56
CA ALA A 61 4.93 1.66 14.95
C ALA A 61 3.90 1.49 13.83
N LEU A 62 4.28 1.80 12.59
CA LEU A 62 3.43 1.59 11.42
C LEU A 62 3.05 0.12 11.24
N ALA A 63 4.02 -0.79 11.41
CA ALA A 63 3.77 -2.23 11.34
C ALA A 63 2.80 -2.70 12.44
N ALA A 64 2.89 -2.15 13.65
CA ALA A 64 1.95 -2.45 14.73
C ALA A 64 0.51 -2.00 14.37
N VAL A 65 0.36 -0.80 13.82
CA VAL A 65 -0.94 -0.27 13.37
C VAL A 65 -1.54 -1.13 12.25
N ILE A 66 -0.76 -1.52 11.24
CA ILE A 66 -1.24 -2.39 10.15
C ILE A 66 -1.74 -3.73 10.69
N LYS A 67 -1.00 -4.34 11.62
CA LYS A 67 -1.40 -5.61 12.25
C LYS A 67 -2.70 -5.47 13.04
N GLU A 68 -2.85 -4.36 13.77
CA GLU A 68 -4.07 -4.07 14.53
C GLU A 68 -5.28 -3.93 13.61
N LEU A 69 -5.19 -3.07 12.58
CA LEU A 69 -6.27 -2.84 11.63
C LEU A 69 -6.70 -4.12 10.90
N ARG A 70 -5.74 -4.98 10.52
CA ARG A 70 -6.04 -6.28 9.90
C ARG A 70 -6.76 -7.23 10.87
N ARG A 71 -6.39 -7.22 12.15
CA ARG A 71 -7.06 -8.03 13.19
C ARG A 71 -8.49 -7.55 13.44
N GLU A 72 -8.70 -6.24 13.54
CA GLU A 72 -10.02 -5.65 13.71
C GLU A 72 -10.92 -5.94 12.51
N ALA A 73 -10.41 -5.77 11.28
CA ALA A 73 -11.13 -6.08 10.05
C ALA A 73 -11.56 -7.56 9.98
N ALA A 74 -10.65 -8.49 10.31
CA ALA A 74 -10.98 -9.91 10.35
C ALA A 74 -12.08 -10.22 11.38
N THR A 75 -12.04 -9.56 12.54
CA THR A 75 -13.04 -9.72 13.59
C THR A 75 -14.40 -9.18 13.15
N ALA A 76 -14.44 -7.99 12.55
CA ALA A 76 -15.66 -7.37 12.03
C ALA A 76 -16.34 -8.22 10.95
N ILE A 77 -15.56 -8.82 10.05
CA ILE A 77 -16.07 -9.74 9.02
C ILE A 77 -16.65 -11.00 9.66
N ALA A 78 -15.96 -11.57 10.66
CA ALA A 78 -16.45 -12.74 11.39
C ALA A 78 -17.81 -12.47 12.06
N THR A 79 -17.96 -11.32 12.74
CA THR A 79 -19.22 -10.94 13.39
C THR A 79 -20.38 -10.79 12.39
N THR A 80 -20.12 -10.17 11.24
CA THR A 80 -21.14 -9.96 10.19
C THR A 80 -21.59 -11.28 9.55
N THR A 81 -20.69 -12.24 9.41
CA THR A 81 -21.01 -13.56 8.84
C THR A 81 -21.84 -14.40 9.83
N SER A 82 -21.57 -14.29 11.13
CA SER A 82 -22.36 -14.96 12.17
C SER A 82 -23.76 -14.39 12.36
N SER A 83 -24.00 -13.09 12.12
CA SER A 83 -25.35 -12.51 12.18
C SER A 83 -26.21 -12.90 10.97
N ALA A 84 -25.63 -12.95 9.77
CA ALA A 84 -26.37 -13.36 8.56
C ALA A 84 -26.85 -14.83 8.60
N ALA A 85 -26.11 -15.73 9.27
CA ALA A 85 -26.53 -17.12 9.46
C ALA A 85 -27.69 -17.26 10.47
N ALA A 86 -27.81 -16.35 11.44
CA ALA A 86 -28.90 -16.37 12.43
C ALA A 86 -30.23 -15.89 11.83
N ASP A 87 -30.21 -14.89 10.95
CA ASP A 87 -31.42 -14.39 10.26
C ASP A 87 -32.02 -15.41 9.28
N ALA A 88 -31.18 -16.21 8.60
CA ALA A 88 -31.66 -17.26 7.69
C ALA A 88 -32.37 -18.43 8.41
N ALA A 89 -32.00 -18.73 9.65
CA ALA A 89 -32.64 -19.78 10.45
C ALA A 89 -34.03 -19.37 10.97
N SER A 90 -34.29 -18.08 11.14
CA SER A 90 -35.60 -17.59 11.59
C SER A 90 -36.68 -17.57 10.49
N ALA A 91 -36.29 -17.59 9.22
CA ALA A 91 -37.21 -17.51 8.08
C ALA A 91 -37.76 -18.88 7.60
N ALA A 92 -37.33 -19.99 8.19
CA ALA A 92 -37.75 -21.35 7.80
C ALA A 92 -38.79 -21.98 8.75
N VAL A 93 -39.38 -21.20 9.65
CA VAL A 93 -40.33 -21.70 10.68
C VAL A 93 -41.79 -21.26 10.43
N GLU A 94 -42.10 -20.60 9.31
CA GLU A 94 -43.49 -20.29 8.93
C GLU A 94 -43.91 -20.98 7.62
#